data_AF-A0AAW0M3K2-F1
#
_entry.id   AF-A0AAW0M3K2-F1
#
_cell.length_a   1.000
_cell.length_b   1.000
_cell.length_c   1.000
_cell.angle_alpha   90.00
_cell.angle_beta   90.00
_cell.angle_gamma   90.00
#
_symmetry.space_group_name_H-M   'P 1'
#
loop_
_entity.id
_entity.type
_entity.pdbx_description
1 polymer ?
#
loop_
_entity_poly.entity_id
_entity_poly.type
_entity_poly.pdbx_seq_one_letter_code
_entity_poly.pdbx_strand_id
1 'polypeptide(L)'
;MGGKASIKGDVYGYGILLLEMFLGKRPTDEMLKDGLNLHNFAKMALPEKLVQIVDPILLPREVDEAPTAIVAAREDTNGNEIQADKEAQGIANLCQMDPNVHKCLVSIIEIGLACSMESPKDTKKMK
;
A
#
# COMPACT_ATOMS: atom_id res chain seq x y z
N MET A 1 -10.36 22.38 17.25
CA MET A 1 -8.89 22.40 17.37
C MET A 1 -8.33 23.14 16.18
N GLY A 2 -7.61 24.23 16.40
CA GLY A 2 -6.96 24.98 15.34
C GLY A 2 -5.74 25.67 15.94
N GLY A 3 -4.59 25.01 15.85
CA GLY A 3 -3.32 25.63 16.20
C GLY A 3 -2.96 26.72 15.19
N LYS A 4 -2.06 27.64 15.57
CA LYS A 4 -1.53 28.63 14.63
C LYS A 4 -0.78 27.91 13.50
N ALA A 5 -1.06 28.28 12.25
CA ALA A 5 -0.30 27.79 11.10
C ALA A 5 1.20 27.98 11.31
N SER A 6 1.99 26.98 10.95
CA SER A 6 3.42 26.92 11.24
C SER A 6 4.09 25.98 10.25
N ILE A 7 5.29 26.34 9.82
CA ILE A 7 6.14 25.51 8.95
C ILE A 7 6.28 24.08 9.50
N LYS A 8 6.39 23.92 10.84
CA LYS A 8 6.47 22.59 11.46
C LYS A 8 5.18 21.78 11.33
N GLY A 9 4.03 22.46 11.45
CA GLY A 9 2.73 21.84 11.24
C GLY A 9 2.54 21.46 9.77
N ASP A 10 3.00 22.30 8.85
CA ASP A 10 2.95 22.03 7.42
C ASP A 10 3.83 20.83 7.04
N VAL A 11 5.05 20.72 7.60
CA VAL A 11 5.94 19.57 7.40
C VAL A 11 5.32 18.29 7.97
N TYR A 12 4.72 18.35 9.17
CA TYR A 12 4.02 17.20 9.75
C TYR A 12 2.83 16.77 8.87
N GLY A 13 1.99 17.73 8.46
CA GLY A 13 0.86 17.48 7.58
C GLY A 13 1.29 16.89 6.23
N TYR A 14 2.39 17.38 5.66
CA TYR A 14 3.00 16.81 4.46
C TYR A 14 3.43 15.36 4.65
N GLY A 15 4.05 15.03 5.80
CA GLY A 15 4.42 13.66 6.13
C GLY A 15 3.21 12.72 6.23
N ILE A 16 2.15 13.14 6.92
CA ILE A 16 0.90 12.37 7.00
C ILE A 16 0.25 12.20 5.64
N LEU A 17 0.19 13.26 4.83
CA LEU A 17 -0.40 13.23 3.49
C LEU A 17 0.38 12.28 2.56
N LEU A 18 1.73 12.33 2.59
CA LEU A 18 2.56 11.38 1.84
C LEU A 18 2.24 9.94 2.23
N LEU A 19 2.22 9.63 3.53
CA LEU A 19 1.91 8.28 3.98
C LEU A 19 0.48 7.87 3.59
N GLU A 20 -0.50 8.78 3.65
CA GLU A 20 -1.89 8.50 3.27
C GLU A 20 -2.00 8.15 1.79
N MET A 21 -1.35 8.94 0.92
CA MET A 21 -1.36 8.74 -0.53
C MET A 21 -0.72 7.41 -0.95
N PHE A 22 0.36 6.99 -0.30
CA PHE A 22 1.11 5.80 -0.72
C PHE A 22 0.64 4.50 -0.06
N LEU A 23 0.00 4.58 1.11
CA LEU A 23 -0.54 3.42 1.81
C LEU A 23 -2.03 3.21 1.53
N GLY A 24 -2.70 4.21 0.94
CA GLY A 24 -4.13 4.16 0.63
C GLY A 24 -5.01 4.11 1.89
N LYS A 25 -4.49 4.55 3.04
CA LYS A 25 -5.17 4.51 4.35
C LYS A 25 -5.36 5.92 4.90
N ARG A 26 -6.58 6.21 5.35
CA ARG A 26 -6.88 7.47 6.03
C ARG A 26 -6.19 7.50 7.40
N PRO A 27 -5.74 8.66 7.90
CA PRO A 27 -5.21 8.78 9.26
C PRO A 27 -6.20 8.35 10.35
N THR A 28 -7.50 8.36 10.04
CA THR A 28 -8.61 7.95 10.91
C THR A 28 -9.21 6.60 10.50
N ASP A 29 -8.49 5.79 9.74
CA ASP A 29 -8.96 4.46 9.35
C ASP A 29 -9.18 3.60 10.61
N GLU A 30 -10.25 2.81 10.61
CA GLU A 30 -10.66 1.97 11.73
C GLU A 30 -9.60 0.92 12.09
N MET A 31 -8.75 0.53 11.13
CA MET A 31 -7.63 -0.38 11.39
C MET A 31 -6.46 0.26 12.15
N LEU A 32 -6.42 1.60 12.25
CA LEU A 32 -5.39 2.35 12.97
C LEU A 32 -5.85 2.75 14.38
N LYS A 33 -6.69 1.94 15.03
CA LYS A 33 -7.14 2.17 16.40
C LYS A 33 -6.08 1.79 17.45
N ASP A 34 -6.43 1.98 18.71
CA ASP A 34 -5.63 1.53 19.87
C ASP A 34 -4.23 2.17 19.97
N GLY A 35 -4.13 3.44 19.58
CA GLY A 35 -2.88 4.20 19.63
C GLY A 35 -1.93 3.93 18.46
N LEU A 36 -2.35 3.10 17.50
CA LEU A 36 -1.72 3.06 16.20
C LEU A 36 -2.03 4.35 15.44
N ASN A 37 -1.10 4.79 14.59
CA ASN A 37 -1.31 5.87 13.66
C ASN A 37 -0.54 5.54 12.37
N LEU A 38 -0.74 6.36 11.34
CA LEU A 38 -0.15 6.09 10.03
C LEU A 38 1.38 6.06 10.04
N HIS A 39 2.02 6.92 10.87
CA HIS A 39 3.47 6.92 11.07
C HIS A 39 3.95 5.60 11.66
N ASN A 40 3.36 5.16 12.78
CA ASN A 40 3.75 3.92 13.46
C ASN A 40 3.46 2.69 12.58
N PHE A 41 2.35 2.70 11.85
CA PHE A 41 2.00 1.64 10.90
C PHE A 41 3.06 1.50 9.81
N ALA A 42 3.46 2.61 9.16
CA ALA A 42 4.51 2.61 8.16
C ALA A 42 5.87 2.19 8.73
N LYS A 43 6.22 2.69 9.91
CA LYS A 43 7.49 2.42 10.59
C LYS A 43 7.67 0.93 10.95
N MET A 44 6.59 0.24 11.33
CA MET A 44 6.63 -1.18 11.68
C MET A 44 6.72 -2.11 10.45
N ALA A 45 6.41 -1.60 9.27
CA ALA A 45 6.38 -2.38 8.05
C ALA A 45 7.65 -2.23 7.20
N LEU A 46 8.39 -1.13 7.34
CA LEU A 46 9.60 -0.91 6.56
C LEU A 46 10.83 -1.63 7.14
N PRO A 47 11.76 -2.08 6.25
CA PRO A 47 11.60 -2.21 4.80
C PRO A 47 10.90 -3.51 4.37
N GLU A 48 10.83 -4.53 5.23
CA GLU A 48 10.57 -5.92 4.82
C GLU A 48 9.14 -6.18 4.34
N LYS A 49 8.17 -5.39 4.80
CA LYS A 49 6.74 -5.57 4.52
C LYS A 49 6.15 -4.45 3.65
N LEU A 50 6.98 -3.69 2.94
CA LEU A 50 6.54 -2.57 2.10
C LEU A 50 5.39 -2.95 1.16
N VAL A 51 5.55 -4.05 0.42
CA VAL A 51 4.55 -4.52 -0.57
C VAL A 51 3.19 -4.83 0.08
N GLN A 52 3.15 -5.16 1.38
CA GLN A 52 1.92 -5.49 2.09
C GLN A 52 1.15 -4.25 2.56
N ILE A 53 1.82 -3.09 2.65
CA ILE A 53 1.24 -1.86 3.20
C ILE A 53 0.98 -0.78 2.16
N VAL A 54 1.67 -0.84 1.01
CA VAL A 54 1.47 0.08 -0.11
C VAL A 54 0.11 -0.14 -0.73
N ASP A 55 -0.53 0.93 -1.18
CA ASP A 55 -1.81 0.86 -1.90
C ASP A 55 -1.66 -0.07 -3.13
N PRO A 56 -2.50 -1.13 -3.25
CA PRO A 56 -2.46 -2.03 -4.39
C PRO A 56 -2.63 -1.35 -5.76
N ILE A 57 -3.22 -0.15 -5.82
CA ILE A 57 -3.30 0.65 -7.06
C ILE A 57 -1.92 1.07 -7.57
N LEU A 58 -0.94 1.21 -6.67
CA LEU A 58 0.44 1.56 -7.01
C LEU A 58 1.28 0.33 -7.41
N LEU A 59 0.73 -0.87 -7.25
CA LEU A 59 1.36 -2.11 -7.69
C LEU A 59 0.95 -2.43 -9.13
N PRO A 60 1.84 -3.08 -9.92
CA PRO A 60 1.49 -3.50 -11.27
C PRO A 60 0.23 -4.37 -11.26
N ARG A 61 -0.76 -3.98 -12.06
CA ARG A 61 -1.92 -4.84 -12.35
C ARG A 61 -1.59 -5.63 -13.60
N GLU A 62 -1.80 -6.94 -13.56
CA GLU A 62 -1.93 -7.70 -14.79
C GLU A 62 -3.17 -7.17 -15.50
N VAL A 63 -2.98 -6.52 -16.65
CA VAL A 63 -4.08 -6.33 -17.58
C VAL A 63 -4.33 -7.73 -18.12
N ASP A 64 -5.42 -8.34 -17.68
CA ASP A 64 -5.93 -9.56 -18.31
C ASP A 64 -6.27 -9.16 -19.75
N GLU A 65 -5.31 -9.31 -20.66
CA GLU A 65 -5.53 -9.18 -22.09
C GLU A 65 -6.51 -10.30 -22.46
N ALA A 66 -7.80 -9.97 -22.52
CA ALA A 66 -8.75 -10.79 -23.24
C ALA A 66 -8.18 -11.04 -24.66
N PRO A 67 -7.91 -12.30 -25.06
CA PRO A 67 -7.31 -12.56 -26.36
C PRO A 67 -8.30 -12.15 -27.43
N THR A 68 -7.98 -11.06 -28.12
CA THR A 68 -8.77 -10.61 -29.26
C THR A 68 -8.47 -11.53 -30.44
N ALA A 69 -9.47 -12.35 -30.78
CA ALA A 69 -9.80 -12.82 -32.12
C ALA A 69 -8.97 -13.96 -32.77
N ILE A 70 -9.62 -15.14 -32.79
CA ILE A 70 -9.80 -16.07 -33.94
C ILE A 70 -8.60 -16.44 -34.82
N VAL A 71 -8.08 -17.66 -34.61
CA VAL A 71 -7.85 -18.59 -35.72
C VAL A 71 -8.52 -19.92 -35.36
N ALA A 72 -9.56 -20.25 -36.13
CA ALA A 72 -10.27 -21.50 -36.05
C ALA A 72 -9.36 -22.67 -36.47
N ALA A 73 -9.19 -23.66 -35.59
CA ALA A 73 -9.01 -25.04 -35.99
C ALA A 73 -9.62 -25.93 -34.89
N ARG A 74 -10.59 -26.72 -35.31
CA ARG A 74 -11.35 -27.69 -34.53
C ARG A 74 -10.42 -28.84 -34.10
N GLU A 75 -10.66 -29.42 -32.93
CA GLU A 75 -10.69 -30.88 -32.76
C GLU A 75 -11.44 -31.27 -31.49
N ASP A 76 -12.40 -32.16 -31.69
CA ASP A 76 -13.40 -32.65 -30.74
C ASP A 76 -12.83 -33.72 -29.81
N THR A 77 -13.15 -33.72 -28.50
CA THR A 77 -13.45 -34.97 -27.77
C THR A 77 -14.28 -34.73 -26.50
N ASN A 78 -15.27 -35.60 -26.29
CA ASN A 78 -16.32 -35.55 -25.27
C ASN A 78 -15.89 -36.03 -23.87
N GLY A 79 -16.41 -35.31 -22.85
CA GLY A 79 -17.16 -35.84 -21.70
C GLY A 79 -16.44 -36.62 -20.59
N ASN A 80 -16.26 -36.02 -19.40
CA ASN A 80 -17.07 -36.22 -18.18
C ASN A 80 -16.40 -35.63 -16.90
N GLU A 81 -17.17 -34.78 -16.21
CA GLU A 81 -17.23 -34.45 -14.77
C GLU A 81 -16.05 -34.78 -13.82
N ILE A 82 -15.55 -33.74 -13.12
CA ILE A 82 -15.40 -33.67 -11.64
C ILE A 82 -15.19 -32.20 -11.27
N GLN A 83 -16.00 -31.72 -10.32
CA GLN A 83 -15.85 -30.44 -9.64
C GLN A 83 -14.61 -30.49 -8.73
N ALA A 84 -13.61 -29.68 -9.05
CA ALA A 84 -12.50 -29.38 -8.16
C ALA A 84 -11.98 -27.97 -8.46
N ASP A 85 -12.20 -27.07 -7.50
CA ASP A 85 -11.25 -26.06 -7.04
C ASP A 85 -10.26 -25.54 -8.10
N LYS A 86 -10.59 -24.42 -8.73
CA LYS A 86 -9.61 -23.56 -9.42
C LYS A 86 -9.60 -22.16 -8.82
N GLU A 87 -9.49 -22.13 -7.49
CA GLU A 87 -8.93 -20.98 -6.76
C GLU A 87 -7.42 -21.24 -6.59
N ALA A 88 -6.70 -21.37 -7.72
CA ALA A 88 -5.24 -21.58 -7.68
C ALA A 88 -4.55 -21.08 -8.96
N GLN A 89 -5.18 -20.18 -9.70
CA GLN A 89 -4.59 -19.60 -10.92
C GLN A 89 -4.68 -18.07 -10.90
N GLY A 90 -4.27 -17.47 -9.78
CA GLY A 90 -4.13 -16.02 -9.61
C GLY A 90 -3.00 -15.63 -8.64
N ILE A 91 -2.07 -16.55 -8.36
CA ILE A 91 -0.99 -16.35 -7.37
C ILE A 91 0.39 -16.36 -8.04
N ALA A 92 0.46 -16.35 -9.36
CA ALA A 92 1.72 -16.46 -10.09
C ALA A 92 1.97 -15.19 -10.91
N ASN A 93 2.09 -14.05 -10.22
CA ASN A 93 2.87 -12.87 -10.66
C ASN A 93 2.86 -11.67 -9.67
N LEU A 94 2.43 -11.84 -8.42
CA LEU A 94 2.76 -10.88 -7.34
C LEU A 94 4.29 -10.73 -7.12
N CYS A 95 5.07 -11.58 -7.76
CA CYS A 95 6.51 -11.59 -7.75
C CYS A 95 7.07 -10.79 -8.92
N GLN A 96 7.06 -9.46 -8.82
CA GLN A 96 8.24 -8.61 -9.05
C GLN A 96 7.80 -7.16 -9.20
N MET A 97 7.70 -6.49 -8.05
CA MET A 97 7.84 -5.05 -8.05
C MET A 97 9.24 -4.73 -8.57
N ASP A 98 9.34 -3.91 -9.62
CA ASP A 98 10.63 -3.48 -10.17
C ASP A 98 11.53 -2.95 -9.03
N PRO A 99 12.81 -3.37 -8.94
CA PRO A 99 13.68 -2.99 -7.84
C PRO A 99 13.85 -1.46 -7.68
N ASN A 100 13.78 -0.69 -8.77
CA ASN A 100 13.86 0.77 -8.71
C ASN A 100 12.57 1.36 -8.15
N VAL A 101 11.41 0.81 -8.53
CA VAL A 101 10.12 1.22 -7.95
C VAL A 101 10.10 0.87 -6.46
N HIS A 102 10.59 -0.32 -6.07
CA HIS A 102 10.69 -0.71 -4.66
C HIS A 102 11.54 0.29 -3.89
N LYS A 103 12.74 0.60 -4.39
CA LYS A 103 13.63 1.59 -3.79
C LYS A 103 12.98 2.98 -3.72
N CYS A 104 12.27 3.40 -4.77
CA CYS A 104 11.55 4.67 -4.81
C CYS A 104 10.48 4.73 -3.71
N LEU A 105 9.66 3.68 -3.56
CA LEU A 105 8.65 3.62 -2.51
C LEU A 105 9.27 3.63 -1.11
N VAL A 106 10.35 2.86 -0.87
CA VAL A 106 11.08 2.93 0.41
C VAL A 106 11.48 4.38 0.71
N SER A 107 12.13 5.06 -0.23
CA SER A 107 12.57 6.45 -0.03
C SER A 107 11.41 7.41 0.22
N ILE A 108 10.28 7.26 -0.47
CA ILE A 108 9.10 8.11 -0.27
C ILE A 108 8.51 7.90 1.14
N ILE A 109 8.36 6.64 1.57
CA ILE A 109 7.83 6.34 2.90
C ILE A 109 8.81 6.80 3.99
N GLU A 110 10.13 6.67 3.79
CA GLU A 110 11.15 7.21 4.70
C GLU A 110 11.06 8.74 4.84
N ILE A 111 10.83 9.47 3.74
CA ILE A 111 10.57 10.91 3.77
C ILE A 111 9.29 11.20 4.56
N GLY A 112 8.21 10.46 4.28
CA GLY A 112 6.95 10.53 5.02
C GLY A 112 7.15 10.35 6.53
N LEU A 113 7.95 9.35 6.93
CA LEU A 113 8.31 9.08 8.33
C LEU A 113 9.13 10.21 8.95
N ALA A 114 10.13 10.72 8.25
CA ALA A 114 10.96 11.82 8.74
C ALA A 114 10.15 13.10 8.97
N CYS A 115 9.20 13.39 8.07
CA CYS A 115 8.33 14.56 8.16
C CYS A 115 7.23 14.41 9.23
N SER A 116 6.73 13.20 9.45
CA SER A 116 5.63 12.91 10.40
C SER A 116 6.10 12.59 11.82
N MET A 117 7.38 12.81 12.15
CA MET A 117 7.81 12.71 13.54
C MET A 117 7.15 13.81 14.38
N GLU A 118 6.42 13.41 15.42
CA GLU A 118 5.97 14.35 16.43
C GLU A 118 7.21 14.97 17.11
N SER A 119 7.33 16.30 17.05
CA SER A 119 8.32 17.01 17.84
C SER A 119 8.09 16.67 19.32
N PRO A 120 9.11 16.28 20.11
CA PRO A 120 8.99 15.93 21.53
C PRO A 120 8.45 17.03 22.46
N LYS A 121 7.95 18.15 21.94
CA LYS A 121 7.70 19.38 22.69
C LYS A 121 6.27 19.53 23.20
N ASP A 122 5.33 18.65 22.84
CA ASP A 122 3.93 18.78 23.27
C ASP A 122 3.28 17.48 23.79
N THR A 123 4.06 16.53 24.33
CA THR A 123 3.52 15.57 25.30
C THR A 123 3.61 16.14 26.71
N LYS A 124 2.98 17.30 26.96
CA LYS A 124 2.79 17.78 28.32
C LYS A 124 1.53 17.10 28.87
N LYS A 125 1.69 15.97 29.58
CA LYS A 125 0.62 15.48 30.45
C LYS A 125 0.38 16.52 31.54
N MET A 126 -0.81 17.09 31.48
CA MET A 126 -1.42 17.90 32.53
C MET A 126 -1.43 17.08 33.83
N LYS A 127 -1.04 17.71 34.95
CA LYS A 127 -1.29 17.18 36.30
C LYS A 127 -2.77 17.25 36.61
#